data_AF-A0A5M4EL51-F1
#
_entry.id   AF-A0A5M4EL51-F1
#
_cell.length_a   1.000
_cell.length_b   1.000
_cell.length_c   1.000
_cell.angle_alpha   90.00
_cell.angle_beta   90.00
_cell.angle_gamma   90.00
#
_symmetry.space_group_name_H-M   'P 1'
#
loop_
_entity.id
_entity.type
_entity.pdbx_description
1 polymer ?
#
loop_
_entity_poly.entity_id
_entity_poly.type
_entity_poly.pdbx_seq_one_letter_code
_entity_poly.pdbx_strand_id
1 'polypeptide(L)'
;MWLYILTFFASLFIILIKRFAESKKNLDVRYLEVSTFYSKGFMPNIIKFSLFINIFVYLIYCLSEILSNERNFYFFITYFIFSFGICRYYQLSSQSNLGESPEDVIMDKYLISSVVIYLMTLILVSELNL
;
A
#
# COMPACT_ATOMS: atom_id res chain seq x y z
N MET A 1 -14.30 11.27 -4.11
CA MET A 1 -14.26 10.78 -2.71
C MET A 1 -13.37 9.54 -2.53
N TRP A 2 -13.37 8.59 -3.47
CA TRP A 2 -12.61 7.33 -3.37
C TRP A 2 -11.12 7.48 -3.02
N LEU A 3 -10.43 8.46 -3.61
CA LEU A 3 -9.01 8.71 -3.31
C LEU A 3 -8.73 9.08 -1.84
N TYR A 4 -9.67 9.75 -1.16
CA TYR A 4 -9.52 10.07 0.27
C TYR A 4 -9.59 8.80 1.12
N ILE A 5 -10.54 7.91 0.78
CA ILE A 5 -10.69 6.60 1.45
C ILE A 5 -9.43 5.76 1.23
N LEU A 6 -8.94 5.71 -0.01
CA LEU A 6 -7.71 4.99 -0.34
C LEU A 6 -6.50 5.55 0.41
N THR A 7 -6.35 6.88 0.45
CA THR A 7 -5.25 7.55 1.17
C THR A 7 -5.30 7.26 2.67
N PHE A 8 -6.50 7.24 3.27
CA PHE A 8 -6.69 6.88 4.66
C PHE A 8 -6.19 5.45 4.94
N PHE A 9 -6.62 4.46 4.17
CA PHE A 9 -6.17 3.08 4.37
C PHE A 9 -4.70 2.86 4.04
N ALA A 10 -4.17 3.58 3.04
CA ALA A 10 -2.76 3.48 2.66
C ALA A 10 -1.85 4.08 3.74
N SER A 11 -2.21 5.26 4.26
CA SER A 11 -1.46 5.88 5.37
C SER A 11 -1.51 5.03 6.64
N LEU A 12 -2.66 4.47 6.97
CA LEU A 12 -2.83 3.53 8.09
C LEU A 12 -1.93 2.30 7.92
N PHE A 13 -1.92 1.70 6.73
CA PHE A 13 -1.07 0.56 6.39
C PHE A 13 0.43 0.87 6.58
N ILE A 14 0.89 2.02 6.06
CA ILE A 14 2.29 2.47 6.18
C ILE A 14 2.67 2.67 7.65
N ILE A 15 1.83 3.33 8.44
CA ILE A 15 2.10 3.59 9.87
C ILE A 15 2.18 2.29 10.65
N LEU A 16 1.27 1.33 10.42
CA LEU A 16 1.28 0.03 11.09
C LEU A 16 2.57 -0.74 10.82
N ILE A 17 3.02 -0.78 9.56
CA ILE A 17 4.27 -1.42 9.18
C ILE A 17 5.46 -0.78 9.89
N LYS A 18 5.53 0.56 9.89
CA LYS A 18 6.62 1.30 10.53
C LYS A 18 6.68 1.00 12.04
N ARG A 19 5.55 1.09 12.74
CA ARG A 19 5.47 0.82 14.18
C ARG A 19 5.79 -0.63 14.53
N PHE A 20 5.38 -1.57 13.69
CA PHE A 20 5.73 -2.98 13.86
C PHE A 20 7.24 -3.23 13.69
N ALA A 21 7.87 -2.59 12.71
CA ALA A 21 9.32 -2.69 12.48
C ALA A 21 10.13 -2.07 13.64
N GLU A 22 9.73 -0.88 14.12
CA GLU A 22 10.33 -0.21 15.28
C GLU A 22 10.27 -1.09 16.55
N SER A 23 9.10 -1.69 16.80
CA SER A 23 8.86 -2.58 17.95
C SER A 23 9.76 -3.81 17.95
N LYS A 24 9.99 -4.43 16.78
CA LYS A 24 10.86 -5.62 16.65
C LYS A 24 12.33 -5.34 17.00
N LYS A 25 12.79 -4.09 16.82
CA LYS A 25 14.20 -3.71 16.99
C LYS A 25 14.52 -3.04 18.34
N ASN A 26 13.54 -2.86 19.24
CA ASN A 26 13.71 -2.12 20.50
C ASN A 26 14.33 -0.71 20.33
N LEU A 27 14.14 -0.08 19.15
CA LEU A 27 14.90 1.12 18.74
C LEU A 27 14.40 2.44 19.33
N ASP A 28 13.22 2.50 19.96
CA ASP A 28 12.76 3.71 20.66
C ASP A 28 11.94 3.31 21.89
N VAL A 29 12.61 3.17 23.03
CA VAL A 29 12.01 2.80 24.32
C VAL A 29 11.39 4.04 24.99
N ARG A 30 10.78 4.94 24.23
CA ARG A 30 10.08 6.09 24.81
C ARG A 30 8.81 5.67 25.56
N TYR A 31 8.16 4.59 25.10
CA TYR A 31 6.98 3.99 25.76
C TYR A 31 6.97 2.45 25.62
N LEU A 32 7.42 1.75 26.66
CA LEU A 32 7.50 0.28 26.73
C LEU A 32 6.17 -0.42 26.46
N GLU A 33 5.06 0.12 26.98
CA GLU A 33 3.71 -0.46 26.81
C GLU A 33 3.24 -0.43 25.36
N VAL A 34 3.59 0.62 24.62
CA VAL A 34 3.23 0.75 23.20
C VAL A 34 4.07 -0.21 22.37
N SER A 35 5.38 -0.26 22.59
CA SER A 35 6.26 -1.20 21.86
C SER A 35 5.85 -2.66 22.07
N THR A 36 5.50 -3.05 23.30
CA THR A 36 5.04 -4.41 23.60
C THR A 36 3.70 -4.75 22.95
N PHE A 37 2.81 -3.78 22.74
CA PHE A 37 1.56 -3.98 22.00
C PHE A 37 1.81 -4.35 20.52
N TYR A 38 2.69 -3.61 19.84
CA TYR A 38 3.03 -3.86 18.43
C TYR A 38 3.90 -5.12 18.23
N SER A 39 4.63 -5.55 19.27
CA SER A 39 5.45 -6.78 19.25
C SER A 39 4.60 -8.06 19.27
N LYS A 40 3.29 -7.97 19.55
CA LYS A 40 2.43 -9.14 19.69
C LYS A 40 2.28 -9.88 18.36
N GLY A 41 2.22 -11.20 18.43
CA GLY A 41 2.13 -12.09 17.25
C GLY A 41 0.89 -11.87 16.36
N PHE A 42 -0.13 -11.14 16.82
CA PHE A 42 -1.29 -10.80 15.98
C PHE A 42 -1.00 -9.65 15.01
N MET A 43 0.00 -8.82 15.27
CA MET A 43 0.21 -7.58 14.51
C MET A 43 0.56 -7.80 13.02
N PRO A 44 1.36 -8.81 12.66
CA PRO A 44 1.53 -9.22 11.27
C PRO A 44 0.21 -9.55 10.55
N ASN A 45 -0.77 -10.13 11.24
CA ASN A 45 -2.08 -10.45 10.65
C ASN A 45 -2.91 -9.19 10.43
N ILE A 46 -2.85 -8.21 11.34
CA ILE A 46 -3.51 -6.91 11.16
C ILE A 46 -2.91 -6.15 9.98
N ILE A 47 -1.58 -6.18 9.82
CA ILE A 47 -0.93 -5.55 8.66
C ILE A 47 -1.35 -6.23 7.35
N LYS A 48 -1.37 -7.56 7.30
CA LYS A 48 -1.88 -8.30 6.12
C LYS A 48 -3.34 -7.94 5.83
N PHE A 49 -4.18 -7.85 6.85
CA PHE A 49 -5.57 -7.45 6.70
C PHE A 49 -5.71 -6.03 6.15
N SER A 50 -4.90 -5.08 6.64
CA SER A 50 -4.85 -3.71 6.13
C SER A 50 -4.39 -3.66 4.66
N LEU A 51 -3.45 -4.51 4.26
CA LEU A 51 -3.07 -4.68 2.85
C LEU A 51 -4.25 -5.15 1.99
N PHE A 52 -4.98 -6.18 2.44
CA PHE A 52 -6.16 -6.68 1.72
C PHE A 52 -7.23 -5.59 1.58
N ILE A 53 -7.45 -4.79 2.63
CA ILE A 53 -8.40 -3.66 2.57
C ILE A 53 -7.98 -2.67 1.48
N ASN A 54 -6.70 -2.29 1.39
CA ASN A 54 -6.24 -1.35 0.37
C ASN A 54 -6.49 -1.88 -1.05
N ILE A 55 -6.18 -3.15 -1.31
CA ILE A 55 -6.45 -3.80 -2.60
C ILE A 55 -7.94 -3.80 -2.90
N PHE A 56 -8.77 -4.16 -1.91
CA PHE A 56 -10.22 -4.25 -2.06
C PHE A 56 -10.88 -2.88 -2.29
N VAL A 57 -10.46 -1.84 -1.56
CA VAL A 57 -10.92 -0.47 -1.77
C VAL A 57 -10.55 0.03 -3.16
N TYR A 58 -9.34 -0.28 -3.64
CA TYR A 58 -8.93 0.09 -4.99
C TYR A 58 -9.73 -0.66 -6.07
N LEU A 59 -10.06 -1.93 -5.84
CA LEU A 59 -10.95 -2.71 -6.71
C LEU A 59 -12.34 -2.09 -6.80
N ILE A 60 -12.94 -1.73 -5.66
CA ILE A 60 -14.25 -1.07 -5.61
C ILE A 60 -14.20 0.26 -6.34
N TYR A 61 -13.12 1.03 -6.16
CA TYR A 61 -12.92 2.27 -6.90
C TYR A 61 -12.91 2.03 -8.41
N CYS A 62 -12.12 1.07 -8.90
CA CYS A 62 -12.08 0.74 -10.33
C CYS A 62 -13.46 0.33 -10.87
N LEU A 63 -14.17 -0.55 -10.16
CA LEU A 63 -15.50 -1.00 -10.57
C LEU A 63 -16.52 0.14 -10.54
N SER A 64 -16.49 1.00 -9.52
CA SER A 64 -17.38 2.15 -9.40
C SER A 64 -17.25 3.09 -10.59
N GLU A 65 -16.02 3.41 -11.01
CA GLU A 65 -15.75 4.34 -12.12
C GLU A 65 -16.10 3.73 -13.49
N ILE A 66 -15.90 2.42 -13.65
CA ILE A 66 -16.30 1.69 -14.87
C ILE A 66 -17.83 1.61 -14.97
N LEU A 67 -18.52 1.29 -13.88
CA LEU A 67 -19.98 1.18 -13.86
C LEU A 67 -20.70 2.52 -14.06
N SER A 68 -20.09 3.63 -13.64
CA SER A 68 -20.61 4.97 -13.89
C SER A 68 -20.31 5.50 -15.30
N ASN A 69 -19.66 4.72 -16.16
CA ASN A 69 -19.19 5.12 -17.49
C ASN A 69 -18.26 6.35 -17.49
N GLU A 70 -17.67 6.68 -16.34
CA GLU A 70 -16.68 7.77 -16.22
C GLU A 70 -15.31 7.32 -16.75
N ARG A 71 -15.05 6.01 -16.75
CA ARG A 71 -13.80 5.41 -17.22
C ARG A 71 -14.02 4.17 -18.08
N ASN A 72 -13.17 3.98 -19.10
CA ASN A 72 -13.15 2.77 -19.91
C ASN A 72 -12.77 1.51 -19.12
N PHE A 73 -13.14 0.34 -19.64
CA PHE A 73 -12.79 -0.97 -19.08
C PHE A 73 -11.28 -1.17 -18.89
N TYR A 74 -10.44 -0.54 -19.73
CA TYR A 74 -8.97 -0.55 -19.59
C TYR A 74 -8.48 0.02 -18.26
N PHE A 75 -9.28 0.82 -17.56
CA PHE A 75 -8.97 1.30 -16.22
C PHE A 75 -8.76 0.15 -15.23
N PHE A 76 -9.37 -1.02 -15.45
CA PHE A 76 -9.17 -2.21 -14.62
C PHE A 76 -7.70 -2.72 -14.62
N ILE A 77 -6.89 -2.39 -15.62
CA ILE A 77 -5.46 -2.74 -15.64
C ILE A 77 -4.71 -2.09 -14.47
N THR A 78 -5.11 -0.87 -14.09
CA THR A 78 -4.50 -0.13 -12.97
C THR A 78 -4.65 -0.87 -11.64
N TYR A 79 -5.70 -1.69 -11.48
CA TYR A 79 -5.91 -2.52 -10.28
C TYR A 79 -4.81 -3.55 -10.09
N PHE A 80 -4.39 -4.24 -11.15
CA PHE A 80 -3.32 -5.23 -11.06
C PHE A 80 -1.98 -4.58 -10.72
N ILE A 81 -1.70 -3.42 -11.31
CA ILE A 81 -0.45 -2.69 -11.07
C ILE A 81 -0.41 -2.15 -9.63
N PHE A 82 -1.50 -1.53 -9.16
CA PHE A 82 -1.61 -1.06 -7.78
C PHE A 82 -1.46 -2.20 -6.78
N SER A 83 -2.16 -3.32 -7.00
CA SER A 83 -2.09 -4.50 -6.15
C SER A 83 -0.68 -5.09 -6.08
N PHE A 84 0.03 -5.11 -7.21
CA PHE A 84 1.43 -5.52 -7.25
C PHE A 84 2.31 -4.57 -6.43
N GLY A 85 2.18 -3.26 -6.61
CA GLY A 85 2.98 -2.26 -5.91
C GLY A 85 2.82 -2.33 -4.38
N ILE A 86 1.58 -2.43 -3.89
CA ILE A 86 1.33 -2.53 -2.44
C ILE A 86 1.75 -3.88 -1.84
N CYS A 87 1.59 -4.98 -2.59
CA CYS A 87 2.14 -6.29 -2.21
C CYS A 87 3.66 -6.26 -2.12
N ARG A 88 4.33 -5.64 -3.09
CA ARG A 88 5.79 -5.48 -3.10
C ARG A 88 6.25 -4.66 -1.91
N TYR A 89 5.58 -3.57 -1.59
CA TYR A 89 5.86 -2.76 -0.40
C TYR A 89 5.76 -3.60 0.88
N TYR A 90 4.70 -4.42 1.03
CA TYR A 90 4.55 -5.31 2.16
C TYR A 90 5.68 -6.35 2.25
N GLN A 91 6.02 -7.00 1.14
CA GLN A 91 7.09 -8.00 1.10
C GLN A 91 8.43 -7.41 1.54
N LEU A 92 8.80 -6.26 0.98
CA LEU A 92 10.03 -5.56 1.34
C LEU A 92 10.02 -5.20 2.83
N SER A 93 8.95 -4.60 3.31
CA SER A 93 8.85 -4.16 4.70
C SER A 93 8.77 -5.30 5.73
N SER A 94 8.24 -6.47 5.33
CA SER A 94 8.05 -7.62 6.21
C SER A 94 9.23 -8.61 6.21
N GLN A 95 9.89 -8.81 5.06
CA GLN A 95 10.95 -9.83 4.93
C GLN A 95 12.33 -9.26 5.17
N SER A 96 12.57 -8.02 4.75
CA SER A 96 13.82 -7.35 5.06
C SER A 96 13.64 -6.59 6.35
N ASN A 97 14.60 -6.67 7.27
CA ASN A 97 14.65 -5.75 8.42
C ASN A 97 14.85 -4.27 7.99
N LEU A 98 14.62 -3.91 6.72
CA LEU A 98 14.73 -2.58 6.10
C LEU A 98 13.46 -1.72 6.28
N GLY A 99 12.46 -2.18 7.04
CA GLY A 99 11.33 -1.34 7.44
C GLY A 99 11.69 -0.14 8.34
N GLU A 100 12.99 0.13 8.57
CA GLU A 100 13.53 1.26 9.35
C GLU A 100 13.25 2.60 8.69
N SER A 101 13.44 2.67 7.37
CA SER A 101 13.29 3.89 6.60
C SER A 101 12.35 3.57 5.44
N PRO A 102 11.17 4.21 5.37
CA PRO A 102 10.34 4.15 4.17
C PRO A 102 11.15 4.47 2.91
N GLU A 103 12.18 5.31 3.05
CA GLU A 103 13.17 5.67 2.03
C GLU A 103 13.94 4.47 1.45
N ASP A 104 14.37 3.51 2.28
CA ASP A 104 15.12 2.32 1.83
C ASP A 104 14.20 1.32 1.12
N VAL A 105 12.94 1.24 1.56
CA VAL A 105 11.89 0.46 0.87
C VAL A 105 11.53 1.11 -0.47
N ILE A 106 11.49 2.44 -0.51
CA ILE A 106 11.19 3.21 -1.72
C ILE A 106 12.35 3.13 -2.72
N MET A 107 13.60 2.92 -2.31
CA MET A 107 14.73 2.71 -3.23
C MET A 107 14.69 1.37 -3.98
N ASP A 108 13.76 0.46 -3.68
CA ASP A 108 13.61 -0.79 -4.45
C ASP A 108 13.17 -0.48 -5.90
N LYS A 109 14.01 -0.91 -6.85
CA LYS A 109 13.81 -0.68 -8.28
C LYS A 109 12.46 -1.21 -8.78
N TYR A 110 11.96 -2.32 -8.22
CA TYR A 110 10.69 -2.91 -8.65
C TYR A 110 9.50 -2.13 -8.10
N LEU A 111 9.60 -1.59 -6.88
CA LEU A 111 8.57 -0.71 -6.33
C LEU A 111 8.50 0.60 -7.11
N ILE A 112 9.62 1.28 -7.35
CA ILE A 112 9.65 2.50 -8.18
C ILE A 112 9.10 2.21 -9.59
N SER A 113 9.56 1.12 -10.21
CA SER A 113 9.06 0.70 -11.53
C SER A 113 7.55 0.49 -11.51
N SER A 114 6.99 -0.14 -10.47
CA SER A 114 5.54 -0.32 -10.36
C SER A 114 4.77 1.00 -10.27
N VAL A 115 5.31 1.99 -9.55
CA VAL A 115 4.71 3.33 -9.46
C VAL A 115 4.81 4.07 -10.79
N VAL A 116 5.95 3.98 -11.48
CA VAL A 116 6.12 4.59 -12.82
C VAL A 116 5.16 3.96 -13.82
N ILE A 117 5.09 2.62 -13.88
CA ILE A 117 4.16 1.90 -14.75
C ILE A 117 2.72 2.29 -14.43
N TYR A 118 2.36 2.40 -13.15
CA TYR A 118 1.04 2.84 -12.72
C TYR A 118 0.68 4.23 -13.26
N LEU A 119 1.57 5.22 -13.09
CA LEU A 119 1.37 6.58 -13.60
C LEU A 119 1.25 6.61 -15.12
N MET A 120 2.11 5.87 -15.83
CA MET A 120 2.04 5.76 -17.29
C MET A 120 0.71 5.15 -17.75
N THR A 121 0.23 4.10 -17.07
CA THR A 121 -1.08 3.52 -17.40
C THR A 121 -2.24 4.46 -17.12
N LEU A 122 -2.18 5.27 -16.05
CA LEU A 122 -3.21 6.27 -15.78
C LEU A 122 -3.29 7.33 -16.88
N ILE A 123 -2.13 7.82 -17.35
CA ILE A 123 -2.05 8.80 -18.45
C ILE A 123 -2.64 8.18 -19.73
N LEU A 124 -2.18 6.98 -20.10
CA LEU A 124 -2.66 6.29 -21.30
C LEU A 124 -4.17 6.03 -21.27
N VAL A 125 -4.70 5.54 -20.14
CA VAL A 125 -6.15 5.30 -20.01
C VAL A 125 -6.93 6.61 -20.03
N SER A 126 -6.37 7.70 -19.51
CA SER A 126 -7.02 9.01 -19.56
C SER A 126 -7.10 9.58 -20.98
N GLU A 127 -6.08 9.38 -21.81
CA GLU A 127 -6.12 9.80 -23.22
C GLU A 127 -7.04 8.91 -24.07
N LEU A 128 -7.17 7.63 -23.74
CA LEU A 128 -8.12 6.71 -24.41
C LEU A 128 -9.59 6.98 -24.05
N ASN A 129 -9.86 7.81 -23.04
CA ASN A 129 -11.21 8.24 -22.66
C ASN A 129 -11.65 9.56 -23.36
N LEU A 130 -10.78 10.19 -24.16
CA LEU A 130 -11.14 11.28 -25.10
C LEU A 130 -11.66 10.69 -26.41
#